data_AF-A0A7X7KMM2-F1
#
_entry.id   AF-A0A7X7KMM2-F1
#
_cell.length_a   1.000
_cell.length_b   1.000
_cell.length_c   1.000
_cell.angle_alpha   90.00
_cell.angle_beta   90.00
_cell.angle_gamma   90.00
#
_symmetry.space_group_name_H-M   'P 1'
#
loop_
_entity.id
_entity.type
_entity.pdbx_description
1 polymer ?
#
loop_
_entity_poly.entity_id
_entity_poly.type
_entity_poly.pdbx_seq_one_letter_code
_entity_poly.pdbx_strand_id
1 'polypeptide(L)'
;MAALTAPRNTWYERTRMGDTLRVPMSAGATIYQGGMVCVNADGYAVPAADAADYKMVGVACEDPQHAARSTYDNSAGGDGDMFVVVRCAGRFRFKYESPVLGAAIDQNMMMAWAHVQDDQTLSVHPWDSANDILAGYVVRLPGETLQFDPRADMDADEIEIELLGQPFWWEPDDVTTTTAEATTTTTAPQ
;
A
#
# COMPACT_ATOMS: atom_id res chain seq x y z
N MET A 1 21.15 -25.18 -2.04
CA MET A 1 21.03 -24.14 -3.08
C MET A 1 22.31 -24.18 -3.92
N ALA A 2 22.22 -24.55 -5.20
CA ALA A 2 23.40 -24.58 -6.07
C ALA A 2 23.70 -23.16 -6.60
N ALA A 3 24.98 -22.77 -6.59
CA ALA A 3 25.43 -21.50 -7.13
C ALA A 3 25.28 -21.46 -8.66
N LEU A 4 25.22 -20.26 -9.23
CA LEU A 4 25.08 -20.05 -10.67
C LEU A 4 26.31 -20.64 -11.40
N THR A 5 26.11 -21.67 -12.22
CA THR A 5 27.18 -22.32 -13.00
C THR A 5 27.25 -21.86 -14.46
N ALA A 6 26.31 -21.00 -14.88
CA ALA A 6 26.29 -20.40 -16.21
C ALA A 6 25.69 -18.98 -16.15
N PRO A 7 25.99 -18.10 -17.14
CA PRO A 7 25.37 -16.79 -17.23
C PRO A 7 23.85 -16.90 -17.34
N ARG A 8 23.13 -16.17 -16.49
CA ARG A 8 21.66 -16.05 -16.55
C ARG A 8 21.29 -14.79 -17.32
N ASN A 9 20.39 -14.91 -18.29
CA ASN A 9 19.78 -13.75 -18.92
C ASN A 9 18.83 -13.07 -17.91
N THR A 10 19.35 -12.14 -17.12
CA THR A 10 18.54 -11.21 -16.35
C THR A 10 18.21 -10.04 -17.26
N TRP A 11 17.10 -10.15 -17.99
CA TRP A 11 16.59 -9.06 -18.81
C TRP A 11 16.42 -7.81 -17.92
N TYR A 12 17.30 -6.83 -18.10
CA TYR A 12 17.24 -5.53 -17.43
C TYR A 12 16.64 -4.54 -18.42
N GLU A 13 15.32 -4.40 -18.39
CA GLU A 13 14.63 -3.46 -19.27
C GLU A 13 14.76 -2.04 -18.68
N ARG A 14 15.79 -1.31 -19.09
CA ARG A 14 16.06 0.08 -18.63
C ARG A 14 14.89 1.04 -18.88
N THR A 15 14.00 0.73 -19.83
CA THR A 15 12.82 1.52 -20.18
C THR A 15 11.64 1.31 -19.22
N ARG A 16 11.68 0.27 -18.36
CA ARG A 16 10.79 0.10 -17.22
C ARG A 16 11.58 0.35 -15.94
N MET A 17 12.02 1.60 -15.73
CA MET A 17 12.24 2.06 -14.36
C MET A 17 10.99 1.64 -13.58
N GLY A 18 11.15 0.95 -12.45
CA GLY A 18 10.12 0.14 -11.78
C GLY A 18 8.87 0.88 -11.29
N ASP A 19 8.60 2.04 -11.85
CA ASP A 19 7.43 2.89 -11.66
C ASP A 19 6.14 2.17 -12.04
N THR A 20 6.15 1.27 -13.04
CA THR A 20 4.97 0.46 -13.42
C THR A 20 5.24 -1.04 -13.34
N LEU A 21 4.35 -1.75 -12.65
CA LEU A 21 4.38 -3.19 -12.46
C LEU A 21 3.11 -3.82 -13.05
N ARG A 22 3.24 -4.98 -13.70
CA ARG A 22 2.11 -5.80 -14.11
C ARG A 22 1.91 -6.92 -13.10
N VAL A 23 0.73 -6.97 -12.50
CA VAL A 23 0.39 -7.95 -11.45
C VAL A 23 -0.77 -8.81 -11.93
N PRO A 24 -0.71 -10.15 -11.80
CA PRO A 24 -1.83 -11.02 -12.13
C PRO A 24 -2.99 -10.77 -11.16
N MET A 25 -4.22 -10.70 -11.67
CA MET A 25 -5.42 -10.46 -10.86
C MET A 25 -5.96 -11.75 -10.26
N SER A 26 -6.59 -11.62 -9.08
CA SER A 26 -7.35 -12.71 -8.47
C SER A 26 -8.61 -13.00 -9.28
N ALA A 27 -9.06 -14.25 -9.27
CA ALA A 27 -10.36 -14.65 -9.81
C ALA A 27 -11.48 -13.82 -9.16
N GLY A 28 -12.45 -13.36 -9.95
CA GLY A 28 -13.59 -12.61 -9.43
C GLY A 28 -13.32 -11.14 -9.12
N ALA A 29 -12.06 -10.66 -9.22
CA ALA A 29 -11.69 -9.30 -8.84
C ALA A 29 -11.99 -8.28 -9.97
N THR A 30 -12.44 -7.10 -9.55
CA THR A 30 -12.60 -5.93 -10.42
C THR A 30 -11.82 -4.77 -9.81
N ILE A 31 -10.96 -4.14 -10.61
CA ILE A 31 -10.12 -3.02 -10.19
C ILE A 31 -10.38 -1.84 -11.11
N TYR A 32 -10.74 -0.71 -10.53
CA TYR A 32 -10.95 0.54 -11.25
C TYR A 32 -9.65 1.32 -11.39
N GLN A 33 -9.47 1.98 -12.52
CA GLN A 33 -8.33 2.87 -12.73
C GLN A 33 -8.34 4.01 -11.71
N GLY A 34 -7.17 4.36 -11.16
CA GLY A 34 -7.02 5.35 -10.09
C GLY A 34 -7.25 4.77 -8.69
N GLY A 35 -7.81 3.56 -8.58
CA GLY A 35 -7.94 2.85 -7.32
C GLY A 35 -6.62 2.28 -6.82
N MET A 36 -6.51 2.18 -5.50
CA MET A 36 -5.42 1.49 -4.83
C MET A 36 -5.53 -0.02 -5.03
N VAL A 37 -4.39 -0.69 -5.18
CA VAL A 37 -4.30 -2.13 -5.45
C VAL A 37 -3.44 -2.80 -4.41
N CYS A 38 -4.03 -3.78 -3.73
CA CYS A 38 -3.32 -4.70 -2.85
C CYS A 38 -3.05 -6.03 -3.55
N VAL A 39 -2.09 -6.78 -3.02
CA VAL A 39 -1.85 -8.18 -3.33
C VAL A 39 -2.24 -9.02 -2.12
N ASN A 40 -3.03 -10.06 -2.35
CA ASN A 40 -3.45 -11.01 -1.32
C ASN A 40 -2.31 -11.98 -0.93
N ALA A 41 -2.56 -12.86 0.05
CA ALA A 41 -1.61 -13.87 0.50
C ALA A 41 -1.12 -14.81 -0.62
N ASP A 42 -1.97 -15.06 -1.63
CA ASP A 42 -1.68 -15.93 -2.78
C ASP A 42 -0.84 -15.23 -3.87
N GLY A 43 -0.59 -13.93 -3.75
CA GLY A 43 0.22 -13.18 -4.71
C GLY A 43 -0.57 -12.56 -5.87
N TYR A 44 -1.90 -12.48 -5.76
CA TYR A 44 -2.77 -11.92 -6.78
C TYR A 44 -3.31 -10.53 -6.42
N ALA A 45 -3.48 -9.69 -7.44
CA ALA A 45 -4.01 -8.34 -7.30
C ALA A 45 -5.50 -8.35 -6.98
N VAL A 46 -5.86 -7.58 -5.97
CA VAL A 46 -7.21 -7.33 -5.46
C VAL A 46 -7.39 -5.82 -5.23
N PRO A 47 -8.62 -5.29 -5.27
CA PRO A 47 -8.86 -3.93 -4.81
C PRO A 47 -8.32 -3.76 -3.39
N ALA A 48 -7.73 -2.60 -3.11
CA ALA A 48 -7.16 -2.35 -1.80
C ALA A 48 -8.26 -2.35 -0.73
N ALA A 49 -7.95 -2.97 0.40
CA ALA A 49 -8.83 -3.08 1.54
C ALA A 49 -7.97 -3.32 2.78
N ASP A 50 -8.45 -2.86 3.93
CA ASP A 50 -7.89 -3.18 5.23
C ASP A 50 -8.22 -4.64 5.63
N ALA A 51 -7.50 -5.57 4.99
CA ALA A 51 -7.62 -7.00 5.25
C ALA A 51 -6.26 -7.58 5.67
N ALA A 52 -6.30 -8.57 6.56
CA ALA A 52 -5.09 -9.29 6.96
C ALA A 52 -4.36 -9.85 5.72
N ASP A 53 -3.03 -9.88 5.79
CA ASP A 53 -2.13 -10.37 4.75
C ASP A 53 -2.15 -9.59 3.42
N TYR A 54 -2.94 -8.52 3.31
CA TYR A 54 -2.93 -7.68 2.12
C TYR A 54 -1.71 -6.77 2.12
N LYS A 55 -1.13 -6.61 0.93
CA LYS A 55 0.07 -5.81 0.71
C LYS A 55 -0.20 -4.77 -0.35
N MET A 56 -0.14 -3.49 0.01
CA MET A 56 -0.30 -2.42 -0.96
C MET A 56 0.85 -2.45 -1.98
N VAL A 57 0.52 -2.48 -3.26
CA VAL A 57 1.51 -2.53 -4.36
C VAL A 57 1.59 -1.22 -5.12
N GLY A 58 0.47 -0.50 -5.25
CA GLY A 58 0.43 0.73 -6.01
C GLY A 58 -0.96 1.08 -6.51
N VAL A 59 -1.02 2.01 -7.45
CA VAL A 59 -2.28 2.56 -7.97
C VAL A 59 -2.51 2.07 -9.39
N ALA A 60 -3.71 1.57 -9.66
CA ALA A 60 -4.08 1.08 -10.98
C ALA A 60 -3.97 2.22 -12.01
N CYS A 61 -3.10 2.06 -12.99
CA CYS A 61 -2.92 3.01 -14.07
C CYS A 61 -3.47 2.46 -15.38
N GLU A 62 -3.59 3.33 -16.37
CA GLU A 62 -3.89 2.94 -17.75
C GLU A 62 -2.88 1.89 -18.23
N ASP A 63 -3.38 0.83 -18.87
CA ASP A 63 -2.51 -0.09 -19.60
C ASP A 63 -2.17 0.55 -20.97
N PRO A 64 -0.90 0.86 -21.26
CA PRO A 64 -0.52 1.38 -22.58
C PRO A 64 -0.83 0.41 -23.72
N GLN A 65 -1.05 -0.89 -23.46
CA GLN A 65 -1.50 -1.86 -24.47
C GLN A 65 -3.03 -1.96 -24.58
N HIS A 66 -3.77 -1.43 -23.59
CA HIS A 66 -5.23 -1.53 -23.47
C HIS A 66 -5.85 -0.20 -23.00
N ALA A 67 -5.42 0.90 -23.62
CA ALA A 67 -5.80 2.29 -23.34
C ALA A 67 -7.32 2.62 -23.43
N ALA A 68 -8.17 1.62 -23.64
CA ALA A 68 -9.62 1.74 -23.75
C ALA A 68 -10.39 1.25 -22.51
N ARG A 69 -9.73 0.69 -21.50
CA ARG A 69 -10.42 0.15 -20.31
C ARG A 69 -10.14 1.00 -19.06
N SER A 70 -11.17 1.70 -18.59
CA SER A 70 -11.19 2.36 -17.27
C SER A 70 -11.33 1.37 -16.10
N THR A 71 -11.50 0.08 -16.40
CA THR A 71 -11.75 -0.99 -15.45
C THR A 71 -11.03 -2.26 -15.90
N TYR A 72 -10.24 -2.85 -15.00
CA TYR A 72 -9.72 -4.20 -15.14
C TYR A 72 -10.71 -5.16 -14.49
N ASP A 73 -11.28 -6.05 -15.27
CA ASP A 73 -12.37 -6.93 -14.85
C ASP A 73 -11.96 -8.39 -15.11
N ASN A 74 -11.70 -9.11 -14.01
CA ASN A 74 -11.45 -10.55 -13.97
C ASN A 74 -12.63 -11.31 -13.30
N SER A 75 -13.83 -10.73 -13.31
CA SER A 75 -15.01 -11.31 -12.63
C SER A 75 -15.39 -12.70 -13.15
N ALA A 76 -15.11 -12.99 -14.42
CA ALA A 76 -15.41 -14.26 -15.09
C ALA A 76 -14.18 -15.16 -15.32
N GLY A 77 -12.99 -14.73 -14.90
CA GLY A 77 -11.73 -15.44 -15.11
C GLY A 77 -11.21 -16.12 -13.85
N GLY A 78 -10.23 -17.01 -14.05
CA GLY A 78 -9.42 -17.60 -12.98
C GLY A 78 -8.26 -16.69 -12.56
N ASP A 79 -7.49 -17.16 -11.58
CA ASP A 79 -6.34 -16.43 -11.06
C ASP A 79 -5.26 -16.27 -12.13
N GLY A 80 -4.90 -15.01 -12.44
CA GLY A 80 -3.88 -14.67 -13.43
C GLY A 80 -4.34 -14.65 -14.89
N ASP A 81 -5.65 -14.80 -15.16
CA ASP A 81 -6.20 -14.66 -16.52
C ASP A 81 -6.15 -13.21 -17.03
N MET A 82 -6.21 -12.23 -16.11
CA MET A 82 -6.04 -10.81 -16.41
C MET A 82 -4.91 -10.21 -15.58
N PHE A 83 -4.27 -9.19 -16.15
CA PHE A 83 -3.21 -8.43 -15.49
C PHE A 83 -3.65 -6.99 -15.30
N VAL A 84 -3.36 -6.44 -14.12
CA VAL A 84 -3.49 -5.01 -13.84
C VAL A 84 -2.12 -4.35 -13.95
N VAL A 85 -2.07 -3.16 -14.54
CA VAL A 85 -0.88 -2.31 -14.51
C VAL A 85 -1.01 -1.36 -13.32
N VAL A 86 -0.05 -1.41 -12.41
CA VAL A 86 -0.01 -0.57 -11.21
C VAL A 86 1.21 0.33 -11.23
N ARG A 87 1.04 1.56 -10.73
CA ARG A 87 2.15 2.47 -10.44
C ARG A 87 2.61 2.30 -9.00
N CYS A 88 3.84 1.83 -8.81
CA CYS A 88 4.38 1.50 -7.49
C CYS A 88 4.93 2.71 -6.75
N ALA A 89 5.33 3.76 -7.47
CA ALA A 89 5.90 4.98 -6.90
C ALA A 89 5.29 6.23 -7.56
N GLY A 90 5.13 7.28 -6.76
CA GLY A 90 4.61 8.56 -7.21
C GLY A 90 3.78 9.24 -6.15
N ARG A 91 3.37 10.47 -6.45
CA ARG A 91 2.45 11.25 -5.62
C ARG A 91 1.04 11.10 -6.13
N PHE A 92 0.15 10.74 -5.24
CA PHE A 92 -1.25 10.48 -5.56
C PHE A 92 -2.15 11.14 -4.52
N ARG A 93 -3.30 11.62 -4.98
CA ARG A 93 -4.34 12.17 -4.14
C ARG A 93 -5.36 11.09 -3.84
N PHE A 94 -5.69 10.96 -2.57
CA PHE A 94 -6.73 10.06 -2.10
C PHE A 94 -7.61 10.78 -1.10
N LYS A 95 -8.82 10.26 -0.97
CA LYS A 95 -9.66 10.66 0.15
C LYS A 95 -9.03 10.15 1.43
N TYR A 96 -9.26 10.86 2.51
CA TYR A 96 -8.94 10.35 3.84
C TYR A 96 -10.20 10.26 4.67
N GLU A 97 -10.24 9.25 5.53
CA GLU A 97 -11.20 9.23 6.62
C GLU A 97 -10.54 9.86 7.84
N SER A 98 -11.23 10.84 8.44
CA SER A 98 -10.80 11.40 9.72
C SER A 98 -11.07 10.35 10.81
N PRO A 99 -10.13 10.12 11.74
CA PRO A 99 -10.28 9.15 12.83
C PRO A 99 -11.59 9.28 13.62
N VAL A 100 -11.87 8.27 14.45
CA VAL A 100 -12.94 8.10 15.45
C VAL A 100 -13.20 9.32 16.40
N LEU A 101 -12.52 10.45 16.22
CA LEU A 101 -12.73 11.70 16.96
C LEU A 101 -13.00 12.94 16.08
N GLY A 102 -13.22 12.78 14.77
CA GLY A 102 -13.58 13.89 13.87
C GLY A 102 -12.51 14.98 13.77
N ALA A 103 -11.25 14.65 14.10
CA ALA A 103 -10.13 15.56 14.02
C ALA A 103 -9.64 15.63 12.57
N ALA A 104 -9.72 16.82 11.97
CA ALA A 104 -9.12 17.08 10.66
C ALA A 104 -7.61 16.83 10.72
N ILE A 105 -7.05 16.37 9.60
CA ILE A 105 -5.60 16.28 9.43
C ILE A 105 -5.02 17.69 9.55
N ASP A 106 -4.06 17.87 10.46
CA ASP A 106 -3.45 19.16 10.73
C ASP A 106 -1.96 19.18 10.34
N GLN A 107 -1.30 20.33 10.56
CA GLN A 107 0.11 20.52 10.20
C GLN A 107 1.07 19.53 10.86
N ASN A 108 0.71 18.95 12.00
CA ASN A 108 1.57 18.01 12.73
C ASN A 108 1.66 16.65 12.03
N MET A 109 0.68 16.33 11.17
CA MET A 109 0.58 15.07 10.45
C MET A 109 1.34 15.08 9.12
N MET A 110 2.08 16.16 8.83
CA MET A 110 2.99 16.20 7.68
C MET A 110 4.08 15.14 7.85
N MET A 111 4.32 14.34 6.81
CA MET A 111 5.21 13.16 6.81
C MET A 111 4.76 12.02 7.75
N ALA A 112 3.53 12.04 8.26
CA ALA A 112 2.96 10.91 8.97
C ALA A 112 2.69 9.75 8.00
N TRP A 113 2.71 8.52 8.52
CA TRP A 113 2.35 7.33 7.75
C TRP A 113 0.86 7.32 7.41
N ALA A 114 0.56 6.89 6.19
CA ALA A 114 -0.80 6.69 5.71
C ALA A 114 -1.04 5.20 5.46
N HIS A 115 -2.16 4.70 5.97
CA HIS A 115 -2.60 3.32 5.93
C HIS A 115 -3.84 3.18 5.03
N VAL A 116 -3.97 2.03 4.37
CA VAL A 116 -5.10 1.71 3.48
C VAL A 116 -6.35 1.41 4.31
N GLN A 117 -7.47 2.06 3.98
CA GLN A 117 -8.80 1.71 4.50
C GLN A 117 -9.58 0.91 3.45
N ASP A 118 -9.69 1.49 2.25
CA ASP A 118 -10.32 0.88 1.07
C ASP A 118 -9.57 1.30 -0.22
N ASP A 119 -10.18 1.10 -1.39
CA ASP A 119 -9.56 1.34 -2.69
C ASP A 119 -9.49 2.83 -3.10
N GLN A 120 -10.11 3.74 -2.33
CA GLN A 120 -10.10 5.19 -2.57
C GLN A 120 -9.77 6.04 -1.32
N THR A 121 -9.72 5.41 -0.14
CA THR A 121 -9.64 6.08 1.17
C THR A 121 -8.45 5.58 1.98
N LEU A 122 -7.76 6.53 2.61
CA LEU A 122 -6.64 6.30 3.53
C LEU A 122 -7.00 6.72 4.96
N SER A 123 -6.30 6.14 5.93
CA SER A 123 -6.19 6.68 7.29
C SER A 123 -4.77 7.16 7.57
N VAL A 124 -4.62 8.25 8.33
CA VAL A 124 -3.31 8.82 8.71
C VAL A 124 -3.01 8.56 10.20
N HIS A 125 -3.88 7.85 10.90
CA HIS A 125 -3.70 7.57 12.32
C HIS A 125 -3.53 6.05 12.56
N PRO A 126 -2.52 5.62 13.34
CA PRO A 126 -2.18 4.20 13.51
C PRO A 126 -3.18 3.39 14.35
N TRP A 127 -4.41 3.89 14.53
CA TRP A 127 -5.45 3.26 15.35
C TRP A 127 -6.79 3.14 14.62
N ASP A 128 -6.88 3.66 13.39
CA ASP A 128 -8.11 3.62 12.59
C ASP A 128 -8.12 2.48 11.56
N SER A 129 -6.96 1.88 11.30
CA SER A 129 -6.84 0.69 10.48
C SER A 129 -6.63 -0.52 11.39
N ALA A 130 -7.27 -1.63 11.06
CA ALA A 130 -7.19 -2.88 11.81
C ALA A 130 -5.90 -3.67 11.50
N ASN A 131 -5.38 -3.56 10.26
CA ASN A 131 -4.22 -4.32 9.80
C ASN A 131 -3.03 -3.42 9.41
N ASP A 132 -3.12 -2.11 9.64
CA ASP A 132 -2.06 -1.12 9.46
C ASP A 132 -1.31 -1.18 8.11
N ILE A 133 -2.02 -1.50 7.03
CA ILE A 133 -1.40 -1.69 5.69
C ILE A 133 -0.83 -0.36 5.20
N LEU A 134 0.49 -0.21 5.21
CA LEU A 134 1.17 1.02 4.82
C LEU A 134 1.03 1.31 3.32
N ALA A 135 0.47 2.47 2.98
CA ALA A 135 0.43 2.99 1.61
C ALA A 135 1.61 3.93 1.32
N GLY A 136 1.93 4.82 2.26
CA GLY A 136 2.91 5.88 2.04
C GLY A 136 3.02 6.84 3.21
N TYR A 137 3.48 8.06 2.91
CA TYR A 137 3.51 9.16 3.85
C TYR A 137 2.87 10.42 3.26
N VAL A 138 2.30 11.24 4.13
CA VAL A 138 1.63 12.49 3.75
C VAL A 138 2.67 13.53 3.30
N VAL A 139 2.51 14.03 2.08
CA VAL A 139 3.37 15.09 1.50
C VAL A 139 2.64 16.41 1.38
N ARG A 140 1.30 16.38 1.35
CA ARG A 140 0.47 17.59 1.27
C ARG A 140 -0.81 17.44 2.07
N LEU A 141 -1.16 18.52 2.77
CA LEU A 141 -2.31 18.57 3.67
C LEU A 141 -3.60 18.98 2.94
N PRO A 142 -4.78 18.67 3.52
CA PRO A 142 -6.06 19.00 2.89
C PRO A 142 -6.28 20.50 2.73
N GLY A 143 -6.94 20.90 1.64
CA GLY A 143 -7.30 22.29 1.38
C GLY A 143 -6.13 23.24 1.11
N GLU A 144 -4.88 22.74 0.98
CA GLU A 144 -3.76 23.58 0.55
C GLU A 144 -3.98 24.04 -0.90
N THR A 145 -3.79 25.33 -1.17
CA THR A 145 -3.87 25.91 -2.52
C THR A 145 -2.46 26.14 -3.05
N LEU A 146 -2.12 25.55 -4.21
CA LEU A 146 -0.86 25.85 -4.88
C LEU A 146 -1.05 27.06 -5.78
N GLN A 147 -0.44 28.19 -5.40
CA GLN A 147 -0.63 29.49 -6.03
C GLN A 147 -0.28 29.55 -7.53
N PHE A 148 0.38 28.52 -8.09
CA PHE A 148 0.83 28.45 -9.48
C PHE A 148 0.11 27.40 -10.35
N ASP A 149 -0.69 26.49 -9.77
CA ASP A 149 -1.48 25.53 -10.55
C ASP A 149 -2.88 25.30 -9.91
N PRO A 150 -3.93 25.97 -10.41
CA PRO A 150 -5.29 25.82 -9.87
C PRO A 150 -5.95 24.47 -10.20
N ARG A 151 -5.37 23.61 -11.05
CA ARG A 151 -5.78 22.18 -11.14
C ARG A 151 -5.17 21.35 -10.02
N ALA A 152 -4.22 21.94 -9.29
CA ALA A 152 -3.62 21.34 -8.12
C ALA A 152 -4.29 21.79 -6.82
N ASP A 153 -5.38 22.57 -6.87
CA ASP A 153 -6.21 22.85 -5.70
C ASP A 153 -6.73 21.52 -5.15
N MET A 154 -6.41 21.24 -3.89
CA MET A 154 -6.87 20.03 -3.20
C MET A 154 -8.20 20.31 -2.53
N ASP A 155 -9.13 19.38 -2.69
CA ASP A 155 -10.36 19.41 -1.93
C ASP A 155 -10.06 19.21 -0.43
N ALA A 156 -10.96 19.68 0.44
CA ALA A 156 -10.76 19.64 1.89
C ALA A 156 -10.82 18.21 2.47
N ASP A 157 -11.31 17.25 1.69
CA ASP A 157 -11.41 15.81 2.02
C ASP A 157 -10.30 14.97 1.35
N GLU A 158 -9.30 15.59 0.71
CA GLU A 158 -8.19 14.89 0.06
C GLU A 158 -6.85 15.12 0.76
N ILE A 159 -5.99 14.11 0.71
CA ILE A 159 -4.56 14.19 1.05
C ILE A 159 -3.70 13.75 -0.14
N GLU A 160 -2.50 14.32 -0.26
CA GLU A 160 -1.50 13.84 -1.22
C GLU A 160 -0.46 13.03 -0.47
N ILE A 161 -0.34 11.76 -0.85
CA ILE A 161 0.68 10.86 -0.32
C ILE A 161 1.72 10.57 -1.38
N GLU A 162 2.96 10.40 -0.94
CA GLU A 162 3.98 9.76 -1.76
C GLU A 162 3.96 8.27 -1.44
N LEU A 163 3.58 7.48 -2.45
CA LEU A 163 3.56 6.02 -2.34
C LEU A 163 4.98 5.53 -2.17
N LEU A 164 5.15 4.75 -1.11
CA LEU A 164 6.46 4.30 -0.70
C LEU A 164 6.95 3.12 -1.56
N GLY A 165 6.02 2.39 -2.20
CA GLY A 165 6.33 1.22 -3.04
C GLY A 165 7.26 0.21 -2.35
N GLN A 166 7.37 0.28 -1.02
CA GLN A 166 8.41 -0.43 -0.29
C GLN A 166 8.08 -1.92 -0.34
N PRO A 167 9.05 -2.78 -0.67
CA PRO A 167 8.87 -4.20 -0.50
C PRO A 167 8.66 -4.47 0.99
N PHE A 168 7.55 -5.15 1.30
CA PHE A 168 7.21 -5.69 2.62
C PHE A 168 8.47 -6.10 3.39
N TRP A 169 8.74 -5.44 4.51
CA TRP A 169 9.80 -5.83 5.43
C TRP A 169 9.25 -7.01 6.22
N TRP A 170 9.78 -8.21 5.95
CA TRP A 170 9.75 -9.29 6.94
C TRP A 170 10.51 -8.74 8.15
N GLU A 171 9.82 -8.13 9.09
CA GLU A 171 10.25 -8.27 10.47
C GLU A 171 9.78 -9.68 10.87
N PRO A 172 10.67 -10.58 11.32
CA PRO A 172 10.20 -11.77 12.00
C PRO A 172 9.33 -11.27 13.16
N ASP A 173 8.10 -11.77 13.27
CA ASP A 173 7.30 -11.56 14.48
C ASP A 173 8.22 -11.82 15.67
N ASP A 174 8.55 -10.77 16.43
CA ASP A 174 9.18 -10.95 17.73
C ASP A 174 8.09 -11.60 18.59
N VAL A 175 8.03 -12.94 18.49
CA VAL A 175 7.34 -13.81 19.42
C VAL A 175 7.93 -13.45 20.77
N THR A 176 7.21 -12.63 21.50
CA THR A 176 7.46 -12.33 22.90
C THR A 176 7.19 -13.59 23.70
N THR A 177 8.10 -14.57 23.60
CA THR A 177 8.25 -15.61 24.60
C THR A 177 8.70 -14.90 25.87
N THR A 178 7.72 -14.46 26.65
CA THR A 178 7.88 -14.03 28.04
C THR A 178 8.51 -15.22 28.76
N THR A 179 9.83 -15.21 28.88
CA THR A 179 10.55 -16.14 29.76
C THR A 179 10.19 -15.68 31.17
N ALA A 180 9.33 -16.44 31.84
CA ALA A 180 8.97 -16.22 33.23
C ALA A 180 10.25 -16.16 34.08
N GLU A 181 10.46 -15.04 34.77
CA GLU A 181 11.55 -14.92 35.75
C GLU A 181 11.34 -15.93 36.87
N ALA A 182 12.31 -16.82 37.06
CA ALA A 182 12.35 -17.71 38.22
C ALA A 182 12.79 -16.90 39.45
N THR A 183 11.83 -16.54 40.30
CA THR A 183 12.08 -15.96 41.63
C THR A 183 12.89 -16.92 42.49
N THR A 184 14.18 -16.63 42.69
CA THR A 184 15.01 -17.31 43.69
C THR A 184 14.95 -16.54 45.01
N THR A 185 14.09 -17.00 45.93
CA THR A 185 14.04 -16.48 47.30
C THR A 185 15.29 -16.93 48.05
N THR A 186 16.23 -16.02 48.27
CA THR A 186 17.39 -16.22 49.15
C THR A 186 16.94 -16.08 50.60
N THR A 187 16.93 -17.18 51.37
CA THR A 187 16.73 -17.16 52.81
C THR A 187 18.03 -16.71 53.50
N ALA A 188 17.99 -15.59 54.21
CA ALA A 188 19.10 -15.11 55.04
C ALA A 188 19.17 -15.87 56.38
N PRO A 189 20.38 -16.13 56.93
CA PRO A 189 20.53 -16.82 58.20
C PRO A 189 20.39 -15.84 59.38
N GLN A 190 19.58 -16.21 60.38
CA GLN A 190 19.71 -15.80 61.77
C GLN A 190 19.64 -17.04 62.66
#